data_AF-A0A4P5V9Z9-F1
#
_entry.id   AF-A0A4P5V9Z9-F1
#
_cell.length_a   1.000
_cell.length_b   1.000
_cell.length_c   1.000
_cell.angle_alpha   90.00
_cell.angle_beta   90.00
_cell.angle_gamma   90.00
#
_symmetry.space_group_name_H-M   'P 1'
#
loop_
_entity.id
_entity.type
_entity.pdbx_description
1 polymer ?
#
loop_
_entity_poly.entity_id
_entity_poly.type
_entity_poly.pdbx_seq_one_letter_code
_entity_poly.pdbx_strand_id
1 'polypeptide(L)' 'MFACVSASLPRPEPRAMQWLDNGELAGSDLQALLGRLNQVESEERVRELEWLGRRTGDR' A
#
# COMPACT_ATOMS: atom_id res chain seq x y z
N MET A 1 -19.15 34.48 -6.08
CA MET A 1 -18.47 33.58 -7.02
C MET A 1 -17.90 32.44 -6.19
N PHE A 2 -18.55 31.27 -6.15
CA PHE A 2 -18.07 30.12 -5.37
C PHE A 2 -17.23 29.25 -6.29
N ALA A 3 -15.95 29.10 -5.96
CA ALA A 3 -15.06 28.19 -6.66
C ALA A 3 -15.49 26.75 -6.39
N CYS A 4 -15.73 25.98 -7.45
CA CYS A 4 -15.93 24.55 -7.36
C CYS A 4 -14.67 23.92 -6.76
N VAL A 5 -14.78 23.38 -5.55
CA VAL A 5 -13.75 22.50 -5.01
C VAL A 5 -13.79 21.24 -5.88
N SER A 6 -12.73 21.00 -6.64
CA SER A 6 -12.55 19.73 -7.33
C SER A 6 -12.52 18.65 -6.26
N ALA A 7 -13.63 17.92 -6.11
CA ALA A 7 -13.71 16.79 -5.22
C ALA A 7 -12.74 15.73 -5.77
N SER A 8 -11.52 15.72 -5.24
CA SER A 8 -10.62 14.59 -5.37
C SER A 8 -11.44 13.35 -4.98
N LEU A 9 -11.69 12.47 -5.95
CA LEU A 9 -12.37 11.20 -5.71
C LEU A 9 -11.73 10.57 -4.47
N PRO A 10 -12.51 10.10 -3.49
CA PRO A 10 -11.93 9.44 -2.33
C PRO A 10 -11.05 8.33 -2.87
N ARG A 11 -9.74 8.45 -2.59
CA ARG A 11 -8.79 7.35 -2.76
C ARG A 11 -9.49 6.13 -2.16
N PRO A 12 -9.63 5.02 -2.89
CA PRO A 12 -10.35 3.86 -2.35
C PRO A 12 -9.68 3.52 -1.03
N GLU A 13 -10.37 3.85 0.08
CA GLU A 13 -9.97 3.45 1.41
C GLU A 13 -9.74 1.94 1.31
N PRO A 14 -8.57 1.42 1.73
CA PRO A 14 -8.34 0.00 1.70
C PRO A 14 -9.49 -0.62 2.48
N ARG A 15 -10.39 -1.33 1.79
CA ARG A 15 -11.52 -1.99 2.46
C ARG A 15 -10.95 -2.73 3.66
N ALA A 16 -11.54 -2.51 4.83
CA ALA A 16 -11.13 -3.23 6.02
C ALA A 16 -11.11 -4.73 5.66
N MET A 17 -9.94 -5.36 5.79
CA MET A 17 -9.81 -6.77 5.44
C MET A 17 -10.75 -7.60 6.31
N GLN A 18 -11.35 -8.63 5.74
CA GLN A 18 -12.25 -9.50 6.45
C GLN A 18 -11.47 -10.53 7.27
N TRP A 19 -11.60 -10.45 8.58
CA TRP A 19 -11.09 -11.45 9.52
C TRP A 19 -12.21 -12.42 9.88
N LEU A 20 -11.87 -13.69 9.95
CA LEU A 20 -12.73 -14.77 10.43
C LEU A 20 -12.68 -14.83 11.96
N ASP A 21 -13.67 -15.46 12.58
CA ASP A 21 -13.74 -15.58 14.05
C ASP A 21 -12.60 -16.42 14.66
N ASN A 22 -11.93 -17.23 13.84
CA ASN A 22 -10.73 -17.97 14.21
C ASN A 22 -9.44 -17.10 14.19
N GLY A 23 -9.56 -15.82 13.83
CA GLY A 23 -8.43 -14.89 13.70
C GLY A 23 -7.67 -15.00 12.37
N GLU A 24 -8.12 -15.83 11.45
CA GLU A 24 -7.53 -15.92 10.11
C GLU A 24 -8.12 -14.88 9.17
N LEU A 25 -7.36 -14.50 8.15
CA LEU A 25 -7.82 -13.62 7.09
C LEU A 25 -8.66 -14.43 6.11
N ALA A 26 -9.80 -13.89 5.66
CA ALA A 26 -10.59 -14.50 4.61
C ALA A 26 -9.71 -14.76 3.37
N GLY A 27 -9.87 -15.92 2.72
CA GLY A 27 -8.97 -16.36 1.64
C GLY A 27 -8.84 -15.35 0.50
N SER A 28 -9.93 -14.64 0.16
CA SER A 28 -9.93 -13.57 -0.84
C SER A 28 -9.05 -12.38 -0.44
N ASP A 29 -9.09 -11.96 0.82
CA ASP A 29 -8.32 -10.83 1.32
C ASP A 29 -6.86 -11.22 1.56
N LEU A 30 -6.60 -12.47 1.97
CA LEU A 30 -5.25 -13.03 2.02
C LEU A 30 -4.61 -13.01 0.64
N GLN A 31 -5.32 -13.46 -0.39
CA GLN A 31 -4.79 -13.47 -1.74
C GLN A 31 -4.58 -12.06 -2.30
N ALA A 32 -5.48 -11.12 -2.00
CA ALA A 32 -5.31 -9.71 -2.34
C ALA A 32 -4.10 -9.09 -1.61
N LEU A 33 -3.88 -9.42 -0.34
CA LEU A 33 -2.74 -8.97 0.45
C LEU A 33 -1.43 -9.51 -0.13
N LEU A 34 -1.36 -10.80 -0.44
CA LEU A 34 -0.19 -11.42 -1.07
C LEU A 34 0.13 -10.78 -2.43
N GLY A 35 -0.89 -10.50 -3.25
CA GLY A 35 -0.70 -9.81 -4.52
C GLY A 35 -0.11 -8.41 -4.34
N ARG A 36 -0.58 -7.65 -3.35
CA ARG A 36 -0.06 -6.32 -3.02
C ARG A 36 1.36 -6.38 -2.45
N LEU A 37 1.65 -7.37 -1.61
CA LEU A 37 2.99 -7.54 -1.04
C LEU A 37 4.01 -7.83 -2.14
N ASN A 38 3.68 -8.76 -3.04
CA ASN A 38 4.53 -9.11 -4.18
C ASN A 38 4.80 -7.90 -5.11
N GLN A 39 3.84 -6.99 -5.26
CA GLN A 39 4.07 -5.73 -6.01
C GLN A 39 5.07 -4.80 -5.33
N VAL A 40 5.12 -4.82 -3.99
CA VAL A 40 6.05 -4.00 -3.20
C VAL A 40 7.43 -4.65 -3.11
N GLU A 41 7.51 -5.97 -3.16
CA GLU A 41 8.77 -6.75 -3.23
C GLU A 41 9.45 -6.69 -4.61
N SER A 42 9.14 -5.67 -5.42
CA SER A 42 9.78 -5.48 -6.71
C SER A 42 11.23 -4.99 -6.55
N GLU A 43 12.09 -5.40 -7.48
CA GLU A 43 13.48 -4.92 -7.54
C GLU A 43 13.58 -3.38 -7.59
N GLU A 44 12.57 -2.72 -8.15
CA GLU A 44 12.49 -1.26 -8.22
C GLU A 44 12.40 -0.63 -6.83
N ARG A 45 11.57 -1.18 -5.94
CA ARG A 45 11.45 -0.73 -4.55
C ARG A 45 12.70 -1.05 -3.73
N VAL A 46 13.34 -2.19 -3.99
CA VAL A 46 14.63 -2.54 -3.36
C VAL A 46 15.70 -1.51 -3.75
N ARG A 47 15.81 -1.17 -5.04
CA ARG A 47 16.76 -0.15 -5.53
C ARG A 47 16.48 1.24 -4.97
N GLU A 48 15.21 1.61 -4.82
CA GLU A 48 14.81 2.86 -4.17
C GLU A 48 15.26 2.90 -2.70
N LEU A 49 15.04 1.82 -1.95
CA LEU A 49 15.47 1.70 -0.56
C LEU A 49 16.99 1.75 -0.41
N GLU A 50 17.74 1.08 -1.28
CA GLU A 50 19.20 1.17 -1.31
C GLU A 50 19.68 2.59 -1.59
N TRP A 51 19.06 3.29 -2.55
CA TRP A 51 19.40 4.68 -2.87
C TRP A 51 19.07 5.64 -1.72
N LEU A 52 17.95 5.43 -1.02
CA LEU A 52 17.60 6.16 0.19
C LEU A 52 18.65 5.94 1.30
N GLY A 53 19.02 4.67 1.55
CA GLY A 53 20.02 4.32 2.55
C GLY A 53 21.38 4.99 2.32
N ARG A 54 21.82 5.06 1.06
CA ARG A 54 23.05 5.77 0.66
C ARG A 54 22.97 7.28 0.92
N ARG A 55 21.81 7.92 0.73
CA ARG A 55 21.64 9.35 1.01
C ARG A 55 21.56 9.68 2.50
N THR A 56 21.06 8.78 3.34
CA THR A 56 21.04 8.98 4.79
C THR A 56 22.38 8.70 5.47
N GLY A 57 23.28 7.96 4.83
CA GLY A 57 24.62 7.67 5.33
C GLY A 57 25.68 8.76 5.08
N ASP A 58 25.32 9.85 4.40
CA ASP A 58 26.22 10.96 4.05
C ASP A 58 26.05 12.17 5.01
N ARG A 59 25.75 11.89 6.29
CA ARG A 59 25.49 12.91 7.31
C ARG A 59 26.34 12.72 8.55
#